data_AF-A0A931XJS6-F1
#
_entry.id   AF-A0A931XJS6-F1
#
_cell.length_a   1.000
_cell.length_b   1.000
_cell.length_c   1.000
_cell.angle_alpha   90.00
_cell.angle_beta   90.00
_cell.angle_gamma   90.00
#
_symmetry.space_group_name_H-M   'P 1'
#
loop_
_entity.id
_entity.type
_entity.pdbx_description
1 polymer ?
#
loop_
_entity_poly.entity_id
_entity_poly.type
_entity_poly.pdbx_seq_one_letter_code
_entity_poly.pdbx_strand_id
1 'polypeptide(L)'
;MRCDTCAFERLVPFSCKGRGFCPSCGGRRMTEHAARLVDGILPHVPVRQWVLTLPYRLRYVLAWDHGLCRAVLGVYARALLGFERRRARQRGIRDGRTGSVTVIQRSG
;
A
#
# COMPACT_ATOMS: atom_id res chain seq x y z
N MET A 1 24.19 -14.21 0.07
CA MET A 1 24.99 -15.28 -0.57
C MET A 1 26.37 -15.16 0.02
N ARG A 2 26.85 -16.20 0.68
CA ARG A 2 28.20 -16.28 1.23
C ARG A 2 29.04 -17.08 0.25
N CYS A 3 30.22 -16.56 -0.12
CA CYS A 3 31.18 -17.32 -0.90
C CYS A 3 31.82 -18.39 0.00
N ASP A 4 31.77 -19.66 -0.39
CA ASP A 4 32.35 -20.74 0.41
C ASP A 4 33.89 -20.74 0.39
N THR A 5 34.51 -20.05 -0.56
CA THR A 5 35.98 -19.99 -0.69
C THR A 5 36.61 -18.80 0.05
N CYS A 6 35.94 -17.64 0.08
CA CYS A 6 36.48 -16.43 0.70
C CYS A 6 35.62 -15.84 1.82
N ALA A 7 34.55 -16.53 2.22
CA ALA A 7 33.58 -16.11 3.22
C ALA A 7 32.90 -14.74 2.94
N PHE A 8 33.14 -14.13 1.78
CA PHE A 8 32.55 -12.84 1.43
C PHE A 8 31.03 -12.94 1.31
N GLU A 9 30.32 -12.04 1.99
CA GLU A 9 28.86 -12.00 2.00
C GLU A 9 28.34 -10.85 1.16
N ARG A 10 27.46 -11.18 0.22
CA ARG A 10 26.74 -10.18 -0.60
C ARG A 10 25.25 -10.45 -0.59
N LEU A 11 24.47 -9.39 -0.40
CA LEU A 11 23.04 -9.40 -0.67
C LEU A 11 22.83 -9.38 -2.19
N VAL A 12 22.18 -10.42 -2.70
CA VAL A 12 21.79 -10.51 -4.10
C VAL A 12 20.26 -10.61 -4.20
N PRO A 13 19.64 -9.94 -5.19
CA PRO A 13 18.21 -10.08 -5.42
C PRO A 13 17.91 -11.47 -5.97
N PHE A 14 17.56 -12.41 -5.09
CA PHE A 14 16.99 -13.70 -5.50
C PHE A 14 15.51 -13.53 -5.81
N SER A 15 15.14 -13.95 -7.01
CA SER A 15 13.77 -14.35 -7.33
C SER A 15 13.73 -15.86 -7.35
N CYS A 16 12.73 -16.49 -6.71
CA CYS A 16 12.54 -17.94 -6.77
C CYS A 16 12.28 -18.46 -8.19
N LYS A 17 12.03 -17.55 -9.16
CA LYS A 17 11.63 -17.83 -10.55
C LYS A 17 10.40 -18.75 -10.69
N GLY A 18 9.72 -19.04 -9.58
CA GLY A 18 8.50 -19.82 -9.56
C GLY A 18 7.37 -19.08 -10.26
N ARG A 19 6.52 -19.83 -10.96
CA ARG A 19 5.24 -19.33 -11.48
C ARG A 19 4.20 -19.49 -10.37
N GLY A 20 3.74 -18.38 -9.78
CA GLY A 20 2.70 -18.37 -8.74
C GLY A 20 3.09 -17.59 -7.48
N PHE A 21 2.26 -17.74 -6.44
CA PHE A 21 2.47 -17.09 -5.15
C PHE A 21 3.57 -17.81 -4.35
N CYS A 22 4.77 -17.24 -4.34
CA CYS A 22 5.84 -17.66 -3.43
C CYS A 22 5.76 -16.83 -2.13
N PRO A 23 5.52 -17.45 -0.96
CA PRO A 23 5.39 -16.72 0.30
C PRO A 23 6.68 -15.96 0.66
N SER A 24 7.86 -16.54 0.41
CA SER A 24 9.15 -15.88 0.69
C SER A 24 9.40 -14.68 -0.22
N CYS A 25 9.10 -14.78 -1.52
CA CYS A 25 9.26 -13.66 -2.45
C CYS A 25 8.21 -12.58 -2.20
N GLY A 26 6.97 -12.96 -1.88
CA GLY A 26 5.90 -12.04 -1.49
C GLY A 26 6.26 -11.29 -0.21
N GLY A 27 6.66 -12.01 0.84
CA GLY A 27 7.10 -11.43 2.11
C GLY A 27 8.29 -10.48 1.93
N ARG A 28 9.30 -10.88 1.15
CA ARG A 28 10.43 -9.99 0.81
C ARG A 28 9.96 -8.70 0.12
N ARG A 29 9.11 -8.81 -0.90
CA ARG A 29 8.56 -7.63 -1.60
C ARG A 29 7.76 -6.74 -0.66
N MET A 30 6.95 -7.32 0.22
CA MET A 30 6.19 -6.57 1.23
C MET A 30 7.13 -5.79 2.16
N THR A 31 8.19 -6.42 2.67
CA THR A 31 9.18 -5.78 3.53
C THR A 31 9.93 -4.66 2.79
N GLU A 32 10.39 -4.90 1.57
CA GLU A 32 11.07 -3.89 0.75
C GLU A 32 10.15 -2.69 0.44
N HIS A 33 8.87 -2.93 0.14
CA HIS A 33 7.88 -1.87 -0.06
C HIS A 33 7.59 -1.11 1.23
N ALA A 34 7.48 -1.80 2.37
CA ALA A 34 7.26 -1.17 3.67
C ALA A 34 8.42 -0.25 4.05
N ALA A 35 9.66 -0.74 3.93
CA ALA A 35 10.87 0.07 4.14
C ALA A 35 10.88 1.29 3.22
N ARG A 36 10.62 1.11 1.91
CA ARG A 36 10.54 2.23 0.97
C ARG A 36 9.48 3.27 1.36
N LEU A 37 8.33 2.83 1.86
CA LEU A 37 7.27 3.73 2.30
C LEU A 37 7.69 4.51 3.55
N VAL A 38 8.24 3.83 4.56
CA VAL A 38 8.64 4.45 5.83
C VAL A 38 9.86 5.35 5.67
N ASP A 39 10.87 4.90 4.94
CA ASP A 39 12.17 5.57 4.88
C ASP A 39 12.21 6.71 3.86
N GLY A 40 11.37 6.65 2.82
CA GLY A 40 11.50 7.54 1.66
C GLY A 40 10.23 8.25 1.18
N ILE A 41 9.05 7.88 1.69
CA ILE A 41 7.77 8.41 1.17
C ILE A 41 6.93 9.05 2.26
N LEU A 42 6.78 8.39 3.41
CA LEU A 42 5.93 8.86 4.50
C LEU A 42 6.72 9.84 5.39
N PRO A 43 6.27 11.11 5.50
CA PRO A 43 6.89 12.03 6.46
C PRO A 43 6.53 11.63 7.90
N HIS A 44 7.25 12.19 8.87
CA HIS A 44 6.97 11.98 10.30
C HIS A 44 5.69 12.73 10.73
N VAL A 45 4.53 12.14 10.42
CA VAL A 45 3.20 12.67 10.70
C VAL A 45 2.28 11.57 11.22
N PRO A 46 1.17 11.90 11.91
CA PRO A 46 0.19 10.89 12.31
C PRO A 46 -0.37 10.13 11.10
N VAL A 47 -0.22 8.81 11.11
CA VAL A 47 -0.75 7.91 10.08
C VAL A 47 -1.97 7.14 10.59
N ARG A 48 -2.90 6.82 9.69
CA ARG A 48 -4.07 6.01 10.00
C ARG A 48 -4.38 5.07 8.85
N GLN A 49 -4.55 3.79 9.17
CA GLN A 49 -4.97 2.77 8.21
C GLN A 49 -6.49 2.80 8.03
N TRP A 50 -6.91 2.74 6.77
CA TRP A 50 -8.31 2.67 6.38
C TRP A 50 -8.51 1.54 5.37
N VAL A 51 -9.62 0.81 5.50
CA VAL A 51 -9.99 -0.28 4.60
C VAL A 51 -11.39 -0.03 4.06
N LEU A 52 -11.53 -0.04 2.73
CA LEU A 52 -12.81 -0.02 2.05
C LEU A 52 -13.16 -1.44 1.60
N THR A 53 -14.16 -2.03 2.24
CA THR A 53 -14.71 -3.33 1.84
C THR A 53 -16.00 -3.10 1.05
N LEU A 54 -16.04 -3.65 -0.16
CA LEU A 54 -17.19 -3.49 -1.05
C LEU A 54 -18.11 -4.74 -1.00
N PRO A 55 -19.40 -4.61 -1.31
CA PRO A 55 -20.28 -5.75 -1.55
C PRO A 55 -19.72 -6.71 -2.61
N TYR A 56 -19.94 -8.01 -2.44
CA TYR A 56 -19.35 -9.06 -3.29
C TYR A 56 -19.60 -8.84 -4.79
N ARG A 57 -20.83 -8.47 -5.17
CA ARG A 57 -21.20 -8.15 -6.56
C ARG A 57 -20.33 -7.04 -7.17
N LEU A 58 -20.03 -5.99 -6.39
CA LEU A 58 -19.19 -4.89 -6.87
C LEU A 58 -17.72 -5.29 -7.01
N ARG A 59 -17.22 -6.19 -6.14
CA ARG A 59 -15.82 -6.66 -6.22
C ARG A 59 -15.52 -7.29 -7.58
N TYR A 60 -16.45 -8.09 -8.12
CA TYR A 60 -16.26 -8.72 -9.44
C TYR A 60 -16.19 -7.72 -10.58
N VAL A 61 -17.11 -6.75 -10.60
CA VAL A 61 -17.11 -5.71 -11.64
C VAL A 61 -15.81 -4.91 -11.58
N LEU A 62 -15.38 -4.53 -10.38
CA LEU A 62 -14.16 -3.74 -10.16
C LEU A 62 -12.86 -4.52 -10.39
N ALA A 63 -12.91 -5.86 -10.34
CA ALA A 63 -11.78 -6.70 -10.68
C ALA A 63 -11.46 -6.62 -12.18
N TRP A 64 -12.49 -6.49 -13.03
CA TRP A 64 -12.36 -6.44 -14.47
C TRP A 64 -12.35 -5.01 -15.04
N ASP A 65 -13.20 -4.12 -14.51
CA ASP A 65 -13.24 -2.72 -14.93
C ASP A 65 -12.26 -1.87 -14.13
N HIS A 66 -11.08 -1.68 -14.70
CA HIS A 66 -10.03 -0.83 -14.13
C HIS A 66 -10.40 0.65 -14.08
N GLY A 67 -11.21 1.14 -15.02
CA GLY A 67 -11.67 2.53 -15.05
C GLY A 67 -12.58 2.81 -13.87
N LEU A 68 -13.58 1.94 -13.67
CA LEU A 68 -14.48 2.00 -12.53
C LEU A 68 -13.73 1.83 -11.21
N CYS A 69 -12.78 0.90 -11.13
CA CYS A 69 -11.95 0.71 -9.93
C CYS A 69 -11.20 1.99 -9.52
N ARG A 70 -10.60 2.68 -10.49
CA ARG A 70 -9.92 3.97 -10.27
C ARG A 70 -10.91 5.08 -9.88
N ALA A 71 -12.10 5.11 -10.49
CA ALA A 71 -13.14 6.08 -10.16
C ALA A 71 -13.63 5.90 -8.72
N VAL A 72 -13.91 4.66 -8.31
CA VAL A 72 -14.29 4.32 -6.93
C VAL A 72 -13.19 4.71 -5.94
N LEU A 73 -11.92 4.39 -6.25
CA LEU A 73 -10.80 4.81 -5.43
C LEU A 73 -10.71 6.34 -5.30
N GLY A 74 -10.91 7.07 -6.40
CA GLY A 74 -10.88 8.52 -6.41
C GLY A 74 -12.01 9.16 -5.58
N VAL A 75 -13.21 8.59 -5.61
CA VAL A 75 -14.32 9.01 -4.73
C VAL A 75 -13.99 8.71 -3.27
N TYR A 76 -13.52 7.50 -2.97
CA TYR A 76 -13.15 7.10 -1.63
C TYR A 76 -12.06 7.98 -1.02
N ALA A 77 -10.97 8.22 -1.77
CA ALA A 77 -9.87 9.08 -1.33
C ALA A 77 -10.35 10.52 -1.05
N ARG A 78 -11.17 11.11 -1.93
CA ARG A 78 -11.73 12.45 -1.69
C ARG A 78 -12.61 12.50 -0.43
N ALA A 79 -13.48 11.52 -0.26
CA ALA A 79 -14.35 11.43 0.91
C ALA A 79 -13.54 11.28 2.21
N LEU A 80 -12.53 10.41 2.21
CA LEU A 80 -11.68 10.13 3.35
C LEU A 80 -10.84 11.35 3.75
N LEU A 81 -10.16 11.98 2.79
CA LEU A 81 -9.35 13.17 3.04
C LEU A 81 -10.22 14.34 3.51
N GLY A 82 -11.43 14.48 2.98
CA GLY A 82 -12.41 15.45 3.45
C GLY A 82 -12.89 15.17 4.88
N PHE A 83 -13.12 13.90 5.22
CA PHE A 83 -13.47 13.46 6.57
C PHE A 83 -12.36 13.81 7.58
N GLU A 84 -11.11 13.48 7.28
CA GLU A 84 -9.97 13.77 8.16
C GLU A 84 -9.75 15.27 8.33
N ARG A 85 -9.87 16.08 7.26
CA ARG A 85 -9.81 17.56 7.37
C ARG A 85 -10.89 18.11 8.29
N ARG A 86 -12.13 17.62 8.19
CA ARG A 86 -13.23 18.05 9.08
C ARG A 86 -12.94 17.68 10.53
N ARG A 87 -12.44 16.47 10.78
CA ARG A 87 -12.08 16.00 12.11
C ARG A 87 -10.91 16.80 12.71
N ALA A 88 -9.92 17.14 11.89
CA ALA A 88 -8.79 17.97 12.28
C ALA A 88 -9.25 19.38 12.71
N ARG A 89 -10.16 20.00 11.96
CA ARG A 89 -10.76 21.30 12.31
C ARG A 89 -11.52 21.26 13.63
N GLN A 90 -12.29 20.20 13.88
CA GLN A 90 -13.00 19.99 15.16
C GLN A 90 -12.03 19.87 16.34
N ARG A 91 -10.78 19.48 16.10
CA ARG A 91 -9.70 19.40 17.08
C ARG A 91 -8.83 20.67 17.13
N GLY A 92 -9.22 21.74 16.46
CA GLY A 92 -8.50 23.03 16.46
C GLY A 92 -7.36 23.15 15.43
N ILE A 93 -7.14 22.14 14.58
CA ILE A 93 -6.09 22.18 13.55
C ILE A 93 -6.62 22.89 12.30
N ARG A 94 -6.20 24.14 12.06
CA ARG A 94 -6.75 25.00 11.00
C ARG A 94 -6.14 24.77 9.62
N ASP A 95 -4.82 24.53 9.55
CA ASP A 95 -4.05 24.39 8.28
C ASP A 95 -3.52 22.97 8.05
N GLY A 96 -4.19 21.96 8.61
CA GLY A 96 -3.82 20.56 8.45
C GLY A 96 -3.94 20.09 6.99
N ARG A 97 -2.82 19.63 6.42
CA ARG A 97 -2.82 18.96 5.11
C ARG A 97 -3.01 17.46 5.28
N THR A 98 -3.79 16.87 4.38
CA THR A 98 -4.06 15.42 4.34
C THR A 98 -3.42 14.81 3.10
N GLY A 99 -2.83 13.63 3.24
CA GLY A 99 -2.34 12.81 2.13
C GLY A 99 -2.80 11.36 2.27
N SER A 100 -2.64 10.57 1.21
CA SER A 100 -2.97 9.15 1.23
C SER A 100 -2.04 8.36 0.33
N VAL A 101 -1.62 7.19 0.81
CA VAL A 101 -1.06 6.11 -0.02
C VAL A 101 -2.13 5.03 -0.13
N THR A 102 -2.40 4.56 -1.34
CA THR A 102 -3.48 3.62 -1.61
C THR A 102 -2.95 2.33 -2.21
N VAL A 103 -3.41 1.19 -1.71
CA VAL A 103 -3.12 -0.14 -2.26
C VAL A 103 -4.44 -0.80 -2.63
N ILE A 104 -4.56 -1.29 -3.86
CA ILE A 104 -5.71 -2.09 -4.29
C ILE A 104 -5.31 -3.56 -4.15
N GLN A 105 -5.88 -4.23 -3.14
CA GLN A 105 -5.78 -5.68 -3.04
C GLN A 105 -6.92 -6.31 -3.84
N ARG A 106 -6.57 -7.03 -4.91
CA ARG A 106 -7.50 -7.91 -5.61
C ARG A 106 -7.27 -9.31 -5.08
N SER A 107 -8.25 -9.85 -4.35
CA SER A 107 -8.26 -11.27 -4.03
C SER A 107 -8.77 -12.01 -5.27
N GLY A 108 -7.94 -12.87 -5.83
CA GLY A 108 -8.26 -13.82 -6.90
C GLY A 108 -7.80 -15.20 -6.47
#